data_AF-R5YDD8-F1
#
_entry.id   AF-R5YDD8-F1
#
_cell.length_a   1.000
_cell.length_b   1.000
_cell.length_c   1.000
_cell.angle_alpha   90.00
_cell.angle_beta   90.00
_cell.angle_gamma   90.00
#
_symmetry.space_group_name_H-M   'P 1'
#
loop_
_entity.id
_entity.type
_entity.pdbx_description
1 polymer ?
#
loop_
_entity_poly.entity_id
_entity_poly.type
_entity_poly.pdbx_seq_one_letter_code
_entity_poly.pdbx_strand_id
1 'polypeptide(L)' 'MAFRSEMKKYILPFPKKIPMHDQWIGLIAEKHGRIGLINEPLILYRRHGGNVTGNGSNFITKFKWRADIILSVIGR' A
#
# COMPACT_ATOMS: atom_id res chain seq x y z
N MET A 1 9.82 1.99 -1.94
CA MET A 1 9.38 0.68 -2.47
C MET A 1 9.85 0.56 -3.90
N ALA A 2 10.33 -0.60 -4.31
CA ALA A 2 10.67 -0.90 -5.70
C ALA A 2 10.14 -2.29 -6.05
N PHE A 3 9.75 -2.50 -7.32
CA PHE A 3 9.28 -3.79 -7.83
C PHE A 3 9.59 -3.91 -9.32
N ARG A 4 9.67 -5.15 -9.83
CA ARG A 4 9.92 -5.41 -11.26
C ARG A 4 8.74 -4.99 -12.11
N SER A 5 8.99 -4.49 -13.33
CA SER A 5 7.95 -4.01 -14.24
C SER A 5 6.89 -5.07 -14.57
N GLU A 6 7.26 -6.35 -14.59
CA GLU A 6 6.37 -7.50 -14.76
C GLU A 6 5.25 -7.60 -13.71
N MET A 7 5.44 -7.02 -12.53
CA MET A 7 4.40 -6.98 -11.48
C MET A 7 3.22 -6.10 -11.84
N LYS A 8 3.36 -5.19 -12.82
CA LYS A 8 2.29 -4.28 -13.25
C LYS A 8 1.03 -5.03 -13.68
N LYS A 9 1.15 -6.22 -14.27
CA LYS A 9 0.00 -7.04 -14.69
C LYS A 9 -0.87 -7.52 -13.52
N TYR A 10 -0.29 -7.67 -12.33
CA TYR A 10 -1.02 -8.03 -11.11
C TYR A 10 -1.53 -6.78 -10.39
N ILE A 11 -0.69 -5.75 -10.29
CA ILE A 11 -0.96 -4.52 -9.55
C ILE A 11 -2.06 -3.67 -10.21
N LEU A 12 -2.03 -3.54 -11.54
CA LEU A 12 -2.88 -2.61 -12.29
C LEU A 12 -4.07 -3.31 -12.97
N PRO A 13 -5.23 -2.64 -13.07
CA PRO A 13 -5.54 -1.32 -12.50
C PRO A 13 -5.73 -1.39 -10.98
N PHE A 14 -5.47 -0.26 -10.30
CA PHE A 14 -5.74 -0.13 -8.87
C PHE A 14 -7.25 -0.23 -8.60
N PRO A 15 -7.68 -1.05 -7.62
CA PRO A 15 -9.09 -1.08 -7.20
C PRO A 15 -9.52 0.28 -6.63
N LYS A 16 -10.75 0.70 -6.91
CA LYS A 16 -11.22 2.06 -6.57
C LYS A 16 -11.27 2.40 -5.08
N LYS A 17 -11.38 1.38 -4.21
CA LYS A 17 -11.62 1.56 -2.77
C LYS A 17 -10.39 1.32 -1.89
N ILE A 18 -9.22 1.02 -2.46
CA ILE A 18 -8.04 0.79 -1.63
C ILE A 18 -7.63 2.08 -0.90
N PRO A 19 -7.24 2.00 0.37
CA PRO A 19 -6.88 3.18 1.16
C PRO A 19 -5.54 3.78 0.72
N MET A 20 -4.59 2.95 0.31
CA MET A 20 -3.24 3.35 -0.10
C MET A 20 -2.71 2.41 -1.19
N HIS A 21 -2.11 2.99 -2.24
CA HIS A 21 -1.51 2.21 -3.33
C HIS A 21 -0.32 1.38 -2.86
N ASP A 22 0.52 1.90 -1.96
CA ASP A 22 1.70 1.18 -1.47
C ASP A 22 1.33 -0.09 -0.71
N GLN A 23 0.30 -0.03 0.14
CA GLN A 23 -0.21 -1.19 0.87
C GLN A 23 -0.75 -2.26 -0.10
N TRP A 24 -1.50 -1.83 -1.12
CA TRP A 24 -1.99 -2.72 -2.17
C TRP A 24 -0.84 -3.41 -2.92
N ILE A 25 0.16 -2.64 -3.36
CA ILE A 25 1.32 -3.18 -4.07
C ILE A 25 2.07 -4.19 -3.21
N GLY A 26 2.27 -3.90 -1.93
CA GLY A 26 2.91 -4.83 -0.99
C GLY A 26 2.17 -6.16 -0.88
N LEU A 27 0.85 -6.12 -0.67
CA LEU A 27 0.02 -7.33 -0.53
C LEU A 27 -0.06 -8.15 -1.82
N ILE A 28 -0.20 -7.49 -2.98
CA ILE A 28 -0.19 -8.18 -4.28
C ILE A 28 1.19 -8.79 -4.58
N ALA A 29 2.27 -8.11 -4.17
CA ALA A 29 3.62 -8.65 -4.30
C ALA A 29 3.87 -9.86 -3.38
N GLU A 30 3.32 -9.86 -2.15
CA GLU A 30 3.35 -11.05 -1.28
C GLU A 30 2.57 -12.22 -1.89
N LYS A 31 1.41 -11.96 -2.51
CA LYS A 31 0.56 -13.00 -3.08
C LYS A 31 1.17 -13.66 -4.33
N HIS A 32 1.82 -12.87 -5.20
CA HIS A 32 2.27 -13.33 -6.52
C HIS A 32 3.79 -13.43 -6.67
N GLY A 33 4.56 -13.09 -5.65
CA GLY A 33 6.01 -13.00 -5.75
C GLY A 33 6.72 -13.24 -4.43
N ARG A 34 7.95 -12.73 -4.35
CA ARG A 34 8.75 -12.71 -3.13
C ARG A 34 9.02 -11.27 -2.75
N ILE A 35 8.90 -10.99 -1.47
CA ILE A 35 9.23 -9.69 -0.90
C ILE A 35 10.49 -9.78 -0.06
N GLY A 36 11.20 -8.66 0.05
CA GLY A 36 12.32 -8.50 0.95
C GLY A 36 12.21 -7.14 1.64
N LEU A 37 12.49 -7.10 2.93
CA LEU A 37 12.63 -5.87 3.69
C LEU A 37 14.10 -5.54 3.83
N ILE A 38 14.44 -4.30 3.50
CA ILE A 38 15.80 -3.75 3.59
C ILE A 38 15.81 -2.93 4.88
N ASN A 39 16.60 -3.35 5.87
CA ASN A 39 16.66 -2.72 7.19
C ASN A 39 17.70 -1.59 7.25
N GLU A 40 18.13 -1.10 6.09
CA GLU A 40 19.03 0.02 5.93
C GLU A 40 18.27 1.30 5.49
N PRO A 41 18.61 2.48 6.03
CA PRO A 41 17.96 3.74 5.69
C PRO A 41 18.41 4.24 4.30
N LEU A 42 17.80 3.71 3.24
CA LEU A 42 18.14 4.05 1.85
C LEU A 42 17.47 5.33 1.33
N ILE A 43 16.51 5.90 2.07
CA ILE A 43 15.71 7.04 1.62
C ILE A 43 15.65 8.10 2.73
N LEU A 44 16.05 9.33 2.41
CA LEU A 44 15.84 10.48 3.29
C LEU A 44 14.40 10.99 3.14
N TYR A 45 13.54 10.64 4.09
CA TYR A 45 12.17 11.13 4.12
C TYR A 45 12.09 12.52 4.75
N ARG A 46 11.63 13.52 3.99
CA ARG A 46 11.39 14.89 4.48
C ARG A 46 9.90 15.18 4.55
N ARG A 47 9.45 15.70 5.70
CA ARG A 47 8.09 16.20 5.88
C ARG A 47 8.10 17.72 5.85
N HIS A 48 7.24 18.31 5.02
CA HIS A 48 7.03 19.76 4.98
C HIS A 48 5.77 20.10 5.79
N GLY A 49 5.68 21.33 6.31
CA GLY A 49 4.58 21.75 7.20
C GLY A 49 3.17 21.64 6.59
N GLY A 50 3.06 21.64 5.26
CA GLY A 50 1.81 21.42 4.54
C GLY A 50 1.46 19.95 4.26
N ASN A 51 2.23 18.99 4.76
CA ASN A 51 1.92 17.58 4.54
C ASN A 51 0.66 17.18 5.32
N VAL A 52 -0.29 16.55 4.62
CA VAL A 52 -1.61 16.11 5.12
C VAL A 52 -1.52 15.02 6.20
N THR A 53 -0.31 14.53 6.51
CA THR A 53 -0.07 13.61 7.63
C THR A 53 -0.04 14.41 8.93
N GLY A 54 -1.12 14.39 9.72
CA GLY A 54 -1.16 15.11 11.00
C GLY A 54 -2.29 14.66 11.93
N ASN A 55 -3.47 14.42 11.37
CA ASN A 55 -4.61 13.97 12.17
C ASN A 55 -4.78 12.46 12.04
N GLY A 56 -4.75 11.76 13.18
CA GLY A 56 -5.05 10.33 13.23
C GLY A 56 -6.46 10.07 12.70
N SER A 57 -6.64 9.02 11.90
CA SER A 57 -7.96 8.60 11.47
C SER A 57 -8.71 7.89 12.60
N ASN A 58 -10.03 8.09 12.65
CA ASN A 58 -10.90 7.45 13.64
C ASN A 58 -10.95 5.93 13.44
N PHE A 59 -11.31 5.21 14.50
CA PHE A 59 -11.33 3.74 14.53
C PHE A 59 -12.18 3.14 13.40
N ILE A 60 -13.37 3.70 13.16
CA ILE A 60 -14.28 3.27 12.09
C ILE A 60 -13.62 3.36 10.72
N THR A 61 -12.93 4.48 10.45
CA THR A 61 -12.21 4.70 9.20
C THR A 61 -11.10 3.66 9.02
N LYS A 62 -10.32 3.38 10.07
CA LYS A 62 -9.27 2.34 10.05
C LYS A 62 -9.84 0.95 9.77
N PHE A 63 -10.99 0.63 10.37
CA PHE A 63 -11.66 -0.66 10.14
C PHE A 63 -12.16 -0.77 8.69
N LYS A 64 -12.82 0.28 8.19
CA LYS A 64 -13.29 0.36 6.81
C LYS A 64 -12.13 0.16 5.82
N TRP A 65 -11.01 0.86 6.01
CA TRP A 65 -9.82 0.71 5.16
C TRP A 65 -9.27 -0.72 5.14
N ARG A 66 -9.27 -1.41 6.29
CA ARG A 66 -8.87 -2.82 6.37
C ARG A 66 -9.85 -3.73 5.63
N ALA A 67 -11.15 -3.52 5.78
CA ALA A 67 -12.15 -4.29 5.05
C ALA A 67 -12.03 -4.07 3.54
N ASP A 68 -11.91 -2.81 3.10
CA ASP A 68 -11.80 -2.44 1.69
C ASP A 68 -10.56 -3.06 1.04
N ILE A 69 -9.40 -3.04 1.71
CA ILE A 69 -8.17 -3.65 1.16
C ILE A 69 -8.24 -5.18 1.16
N ILE A 70 -8.78 -5.82 2.21
CA ILE A 70 -8.93 -7.28 2.27
C ILE A 70 -9.86 -7.77 1.16
N LEU A 71 -11.03 -7.16 1.00
CA LEU A 71 -11.98 -7.51 -0.06
C LEU A 71 -11.36 -7.33 -1.45
N SER A 72 -10.58 -6.27 -1.63
CA SER A 72 -9.88 -6.02 -2.91
C SER A 72 -8.81 -7.07 -3.21
N VAL A 73 -8.09 -7.59 -2.20
CA VAL A 73 -7.03 -8.61 -2.37
C VAL A 73 -7.61 -10.00 -2.58
N ILE A 74 -8.74 -10.31 -1.96
CA ILE A 74 -9.44 -11.59 -2.16
C ILE A 74 -10.07 -11.66 -3.55
N GLY A 75 -10.66 -10.56 -4.02
CA GLY A 75 -11.35 -10.51 -5.32
C GLY A 75 -10.44 -10.52 -6.56
N ARG A 76 -9.14 -10.76 -6.41
CA ARG A 76 -8.14 -10.70 -7.48
C ARG A 76 -7.18 -11.86 -7.39
#